data_AF-A0A963D597-F1
#
_entry.id   AF-A0A963D597-F1
#
_cell.length_a   1.000
_cell.length_b   1.000
_cell.length_c   1.000
_cell.angle_alpha   90.00
_cell.angle_beta   90.00
_cell.angle_gamma   90.00
#
_symmetry.space_group_name_H-M   'P 1'
#
loop_
_entity.id
_entity.type
_entity.pdbx_description
1 polymer ?
#
loop_
_entity_poly.entity_id
_entity_poly.type
_entity_poly.pdbx_seq_one_letter_code
_entity_poly.pdbx_strand_id
1 'polypeptide(L)'
;MLEAYRQHVAERAALGIPPLPLSKQQAEELVQLLKNPPAGEESFLVELLTYRVPAGVDDAAKVKAGFLAEVAKGEEKCALVSRIKATELLGTMLGGFNIKPLIDLIDDAEVGSVAAEGLKKTLLMFDFFHDVKELADKGSANAKAVMQSWADGEWFTSRPEVPASMKVTVFKVTGETNTDDLSPAPDAWSRPDIPLHALAMLKNPRSGITPEEPGVRGPIKFIEDMRAKGNLVAYVGDVVGTGSSRKSATNSVLWFTGEDIPFVPNKRFGGVCLGSKIAPIFFNTMEDAGALPIEIDVSAMDMGDEVELKVDQATAVVTAFKNGEKIAEAALKTPVILDEVRAGGRIPLIIGRGLTSKAREALGLPASTLFRLPQDPADSG
;
A
#
# COMPACT_ATOMS: atom_id res chain seq x y z
N MET A 1 -11.58 -18.49 -19.82
CA MET A 1 -10.84 -18.05 -18.62
C MET A 1 -9.46 -18.70 -18.42
N LEU A 2 -9.35 -19.91 -17.83
CA LEU A 2 -8.10 -20.40 -17.23
C LEU A 2 -6.92 -20.58 -18.20
N GLU A 3 -7.16 -21.19 -19.36
CA GLU A 3 -6.10 -21.40 -20.35
C GLU A 3 -5.51 -20.06 -20.85
N ALA A 4 -6.38 -19.12 -21.25
CA ALA A 4 -5.98 -17.78 -21.65
C ALA A 4 -5.27 -17.03 -20.51
N TYR A 5 -5.72 -17.19 -19.26
CA TYR A 5 -5.04 -16.61 -18.10
C TYR A 5 -3.63 -17.19 -17.91
N ARG A 6 -3.46 -18.51 -18.04
CA ARG A 6 -2.14 -19.17 -17.93
C ARG A 6 -1.19 -18.76 -19.06
N GLN A 7 -1.71 -18.58 -20.28
CA GLN A 7 -0.92 -18.03 -21.39
C GLN A 7 -0.44 -16.60 -21.08
N HIS A 8 -1.33 -15.73 -20.59
CA HIS A 8 -0.97 -14.38 -20.15
C HIS A 8 0.07 -14.38 -19.02
N VAL A 9 -0.07 -15.29 -18.05
CA VAL A 9 0.93 -15.49 -16.99
C VAL A 9 2.29 -15.83 -17.58
N ALA A 10 2.35 -16.73 -18.57
CA ALA A 10 3.62 -17.10 -19.22
C ALA A 10 4.23 -15.94 -20.02
N GLU A 11 3.41 -15.22 -20.78
CA GLU A 11 3.84 -14.02 -21.54
C GLU A 11 4.45 -12.96 -20.61
N ARG A 12 3.80 -12.73 -19.47
CA ARG A 12 4.24 -11.79 -18.43
C ARG A 12 5.49 -12.24 -17.69
N ALA A 13 5.57 -13.53 -17.37
CA ALA A 13 6.74 -14.13 -16.74
C ALA A 13 7.99 -14.01 -17.64
N ALA A 14 7.84 -14.08 -18.96
CA ALA A 14 8.94 -13.84 -19.90
C ALA A 14 9.51 -12.41 -19.83
N LEU A 15 8.74 -11.44 -19.33
CA LEU A 15 9.16 -10.07 -19.06
C LEU A 15 9.64 -9.86 -17.60
N GLY A 16 9.53 -10.88 -16.75
CA GLY A 16 9.84 -10.81 -15.32
C GLY A 16 8.81 -10.06 -14.48
N ILE A 17 7.55 -9.97 -14.93
CA ILE A 17 6.48 -9.22 -14.23
C ILE A 17 5.26 -10.11 -13.95
N PRO A 18 4.45 -9.80 -12.91
CA PRO A 18 3.21 -10.53 -12.64
C PRO A 18 2.14 -10.29 -13.72
N PRO A 19 1.15 -11.20 -13.83
CA PRO A 19 -0.01 -10.98 -14.69
C PRO A 19 -0.79 -9.74 -14.28
N LEU A 20 -1.59 -9.21 -15.22
CA LEU A 20 -2.59 -8.18 -14.90
C LEU A 20 -3.55 -8.68 -13.82
N PRO A 21 -4.11 -7.75 -13.02
CA PRO A 21 -5.33 -8.04 -12.26
C PRO A 21 -6.45 -8.50 -13.20
N LEU A 22 -7.37 -9.31 -12.68
CA LEU A 22 -8.50 -9.80 -13.44
C LEU A 22 -9.39 -8.63 -13.88
N SER A 23 -9.78 -8.65 -15.15
CA SER A 23 -10.83 -7.77 -15.67
C SER A 23 -12.20 -8.15 -15.10
N LYS A 24 -13.19 -7.28 -15.30
CA LYS A 24 -14.59 -7.57 -14.96
C LYS A 24 -15.06 -8.90 -15.55
N GLN A 25 -14.84 -9.10 -16.85
CA GLN A 25 -15.23 -10.34 -17.55
C GLN A 25 -14.54 -11.57 -16.96
N GLN A 26 -13.24 -11.48 -16.67
CA GLN A 26 -12.51 -12.58 -16.03
C GLN A 26 -13.01 -12.87 -14.62
N ALA A 27 -13.41 -11.84 -13.86
CA ALA A 27 -14.03 -12.02 -12.56
C ALA A 27 -15.41 -12.70 -12.65
N GLU A 28 -16.23 -12.35 -13.64
CA GLU A 28 -17.51 -13.01 -13.91
C GLU A 28 -17.31 -14.50 -14.28
N GLU A 29 -16.37 -14.79 -15.18
CA GLU A 29 -15.99 -16.16 -15.54
C GLU A 29 -15.43 -16.94 -14.33
N LEU A 30 -14.61 -16.29 -13.49
CA LEU A 30 -14.10 -16.89 -12.25
C LEU A 30 -15.23 -17.26 -11.29
N VAL A 31 -16.25 -16.42 -11.13
CA VAL A 31 -17.42 -16.72 -10.30
C VAL A 31 -18.13 -17.98 -10.79
N GLN A 32 -18.30 -18.16 -12.11
CA GLN A 32 -18.90 -19.37 -12.66
C GLN A 32 -18.07 -20.62 -12.37
N LEU A 33 -16.73 -20.51 -12.47
CA LEU A 33 -15.82 -21.60 -12.12
C LEU A 33 -15.83 -21.91 -10.62
N LEU A 34 -15.95 -20.92 -9.75
CA LEU A 34 -16.07 -21.14 -8.30
C LEU A 34 -17.36 -21.88 -7.92
N LYS A 35 -18.45 -21.65 -8.67
CA LYS A 35 -19.72 -22.36 -8.48
C LYS A 35 -19.65 -23.81 -8.99
N ASN A 36 -18.90 -24.06 -10.06
CA ASN A 36 -18.73 -25.38 -10.67
C ASN A 36 -17.24 -25.66 -10.96
N PRO A 37 -16.43 -25.98 -9.94
CA PRO A 37 -14.99 -26.04 -10.09
C PRO A 37 -14.54 -27.26 -10.90
N PRO A 38 -13.68 -27.08 -11.91
CA PRO A 38 -12.97 -28.20 -12.54
C PRO A 38 -12.09 -28.91 -11.51
N ALA A 39 -12.02 -30.23 -11.61
CA ALA A 39 -11.19 -31.05 -10.71
C ALA A 39 -9.71 -30.64 -10.79
N GLY A 40 -9.09 -30.39 -9.64
CA GLY A 40 -7.68 -30.00 -9.51
C GLY A 40 -7.41 -28.50 -9.65
N GLU A 41 -8.42 -27.68 -9.92
CA GLU A 41 -8.30 -26.22 -10.04
C GLU A 41 -8.76 -25.47 -8.78
N GLU A 42 -9.26 -26.18 -7.76
CA GLU A 42 -9.98 -25.62 -6.62
C GLU A 42 -9.15 -24.56 -5.88
N SER A 43 -7.91 -24.88 -5.51
CA SER A 43 -7.03 -23.96 -4.80
C SER A 43 -6.64 -22.76 -5.67
N PHE A 44 -6.44 -22.98 -6.96
CA PHE A 44 -6.05 -21.91 -7.88
C PHE A 44 -7.17 -20.89 -8.07
N LEU A 45 -8.43 -21.34 -8.18
CA LEU A 45 -9.59 -20.44 -8.27
C LEU A 45 -9.73 -19.55 -7.02
N VAL A 46 -9.52 -20.13 -5.82
CA VAL A 46 -9.56 -19.36 -4.56
C VAL A 46 -8.39 -18.38 -4.48
N GLU A 47 -7.21 -18.74 -4.97
CA GLU A 47 -6.05 -17.84 -5.06
C GLU A 47 -6.34 -16.63 -5.97
N LEU A 48 -6.91 -16.87 -7.16
CA LEU A 48 -7.30 -15.81 -8.09
C LEU A 48 -8.32 -14.86 -7.46
N LEU A 49 -9.35 -15.41 -6.81
CA LEU A 49 -10.36 -14.63 -6.10
C LEU A 49 -9.73 -13.78 -4.99
N THR A 50 -8.78 -14.36 -4.26
CA THR A 50 -8.16 -13.73 -3.08
C THR A 50 -7.19 -12.62 -3.48
N TYR A 51 -6.33 -12.85 -4.47
CA TYR A 51 -5.16 -12.00 -4.72
C TYR A 51 -5.09 -11.32 -6.09
N ARG A 52 -5.95 -11.68 -7.05
CA ARG A 52 -5.85 -11.18 -8.43
C ARG A 52 -6.98 -10.25 -8.85
N VAL A 53 -7.97 -10.00 -8.01
CA VAL A 53 -9.03 -9.01 -8.28
C VAL A 53 -8.64 -7.66 -7.67
N PRO A 54 -8.74 -6.53 -8.40
CA PRO A 54 -8.60 -5.20 -7.83
C PRO A 54 -9.50 -4.96 -6.61
N ALA A 55 -9.11 -4.04 -5.74
CA ALA A 55 -9.89 -3.58 -4.60
C ALA A 55 -10.63 -2.26 -4.91
N GLY A 56 -11.46 -1.77 -4.00
CA GLY A 56 -12.14 -0.49 -4.17
C GLY A 56 -13.39 -0.57 -5.04
N VAL A 57 -13.53 0.42 -5.93
CA VAL A 57 -14.71 0.61 -6.80
C VAL A 57 -14.47 0.18 -8.25
N ASP A 58 -13.47 -0.67 -8.49
CA ASP A 58 -13.24 -1.28 -9.78
C ASP A 58 -14.39 -2.22 -10.18
N ASP A 59 -14.65 -2.36 -11.48
CA ASP A 59 -15.74 -3.20 -11.98
C ASP A 59 -15.56 -4.69 -11.61
N ALA A 60 -14.33 -5.21 -11.61
CA ALA A 60 -14.04 -6.57 -11.17
C ALA A 60 -14.22 -6.71 -9.65
N ALA A 61 -13.89 -5.67 -8.88
CA ALA A 61 -14.15 -5.61 -7.45
C ALA A 61 -15.66 -5.65 -7.16
N LYS A 62 -16.49 -5.00 -7.98
CA LYS A 62 -17.96 -5.06 -7.87
C LYS A 62 -18.47 -6.49 -8.02
N VAL A 63 -17.99 -7.22 -9.03
CA VAL A 63 -18.35 -8.62 -9.27
C VAL A 63 -17.93 -9.50 -8.09
N LYS A 64 -16.69 -9.36 -7.63
CA LYS A 64 -16.19 -10.08 -6.45
C LYS A 64 -17.01 -9.79 -5.20
N ALA A 65 -17.28 -8.51 -4.90
CA ALA A 65 -18.05 -8.12 -3.71
C ALA A 65 -19.48 -8.67 -3.74
N GLY A 66 -20.15 -8.63 -4.90
CA GLY A 66 -21.49 -9.20 -5.08
C GLY A 66 -21.51 -10.70 -4.80
N PHE A 67 -20.62 -11.46 -5.45
CA PHE A 67 -20.53 -12.91 -5.24
C PHE A 67 -20.21 -13.26 -3.77
N LEU A 68 -19.22 -12.59 -3.16
CA LEU A 68 -18.87 -12.83 -1.77
C LEU A 68 -20.01 -12.48 -0.81
N ALA A 69 -20.79 -11.44 -1.10
CA ALA A 69 -21.95 -11.07 -0.30
C ALA A 69 -23.05 -12.14 -0.33
N GLU A 70 -23.39 -12.66 -1.51
CA GLU A 70 -24.37 -13.75 -1.66
C GLU A 70 -23.93 -15.02 -0.91
N VAL A 71 -22.64 -15.38 -1.03
CA VAL A 71 -22.07 -16.52 -0.30
C VAL A 71 -22.09 -16.27 1.21
N ALA A 72 -21.65 -15.10 1.68
CA ALA A 72 -21.61 -14.77 3.09
C ALA A 72 -22.99 -14.76 3.77
N LYS A 73 -24.05 -14.36 3.04
CA LYS A 73 -25.46 -14.43 3.47
C LYS A 73 -26.05 -15.83 3.42
N GLY A 74 -25.39 -16.77 2.75
CA GLY A 74 -25.91 -18.13 2.50
C GLY A 74 -26.98 -18.19 1.40
N GLU A 75 -27.12 -17.14 0.60
CA GLU A 75 -28.03 -17.08 -0.56
C GLU A 75 -27.46 -17.88 -1.75
N GLU A 76 -26.13 -17.93 -1.87
CA GLU A 76 -25.40 -18.74 -2.86
C GLU A 76 -24.50 -19.76 -2.15
N LYS A 77 -24.45 -20.99 -2.66
CA LYS A 77 -23.58 -22.04 -2.09
C LYS A 77 -22.33 -22.19 -2.94
N CYS A 78 -21.17 -22.10 -2.30
CA CYS A 78 -19.88 -22.35 -2.93
C CYS A 78 -19.14 -23.45 -2.18
N ALA A 79 -18.76 -24.54 -2.87
CA ALA A 79 -18.02 -25.63 -2.24
C ALA A 79 -16.61 -25.22 -1.80
N LEU A 80 -16.04 -24.17 -2.41
CA LEU A 80 -14.66 -23.73 -2.20
C LEU A 80 -14.53 -22.54 -1.24
N VAL A 81 -15.61 -21.80 -1.01
CA VAL A 81 -15.61 -20.58 -0.19
C VAL A 81 -16.77 -20.68 0.80
N SER A 82 -16.43 -20.85 2.08
CA SER A 82 -17.42 -20.84 3.17
C SER A 82 -17.98 -19.44 3.41
N ARG A 83 -19.09 -19.34 4.15
CA ARG A 83 -19.65 -18.05 4.59
C ARG A 83 -18.60 -17.22 5.33
N ILE A 84 -17.90 -17.83 6.29
CA ILE A 84 -16.79 -17.22 7.03
C ILE A 84 -15.72 -16.69 6.08
N LYS A 85 -15.25 -17.52 5.14
CA LYS A 85 -14.19 -17.10 4.21
C LYS A 85 -14.64 -15.97 3.29
N ALA A 86 -15.90 -15.98 2.87
CA ALA A 86 -16.45 -14.91 2.05
C ALA A 86 -16.47 -13.57 2.81
N THR A 87 -16.89 -13.60 4.08
CA THR A 87 -16.87 -12.42 4.96
C THR A 87 -15.44 -11.92 5.22
N GLU A 88 -14.47 -12.82 5.45
CA GLU A 88 -13.06 -12.45 5.57
C GLU A 88 -12.57 -11.70 4.31
N LEU A 89 -12.87 -12.25 3.13
CA LEU A 89 -12.44 -11.68 1.85
C LEU A 89 -13.13 -10.34 1.55
N LEU A 90 -14.38 -10.14 1.96
CA LEU A 90 -15.02 -8.81 1.92
C LEU A 90 -14.23 -7.81 2.77
N GLY A 91 -13.71 -8.23 3.92
CA GLY A 91 -12.86 -7.40 4.78
C GLY A 91 -11.53 -6.97 4.17
N THR A 92 -11.07 -7.60 3.09
CA THR A 92 -9.77 -7.27 2.44
C THR A 92 -9.88 -6.32 1.26
N MET A 93 -11.09 -5.86 0.89
CA MET A 93 -11.32 -5.12 -0.36
C MET A 93 -11.12 -3.60 -0.24
N LEU A 94 -10.44 -3.15 0.82
CA LEU A 94 -10.14 -1.75 1.19
C LEU A 94 -11.36 -0.85 1.50
N GLY A 95 -12.41 -0.93 0.70
CA GLY A 95 -13.62 -0.10 0.79
C GLY A 95 -14.38 -0.07 -0.54
N GLY A 96 -15.56 0.57 -0.57
CA GLY A 96 -16.43 0.58 -1.74
C GLY A 96 -17.51 -0.51 -1.67
N PHE A 97 -17.56 -1.40 -2.67
CA PHE A 97 -18.67 -2.35 -2.82
C PHE A 97 -18.77 -3.40 -1.70
N ASN A 98 -17.72 -3.58 -0.89
CA ASN A 98 -17.68 -4.53 0.23
C ASN A 98 -18.27 -3.99 1.53
N ILE A 99 -18.42 -2.67 1.69
CA ILE A 99 -18.77 -2.05 2.98
C ILE A 99 -20.20 -2.41 3.39
N LYS A 100 -21.19 -2.15 2.53
CA LYS A 100 -22.60 -2.44 2.84
C LYS A 100 -22.83 -3.94 3.14
N PRO A 101 -22.28 -4.89 2.36
CA PRO A 101 -22.30 -6.31 2.73
C PRO A 101 -21.78 -6.61 4.13
N LEU A 102 -20.63 -6.05 4.53
CA LEU A 102 -20.10 -6.26 5.88
C LEU A 102 -21.02 -5.70 6.96
N ILE A 103 -21.62 -4.53 6.74
CA ILE A 103 -22.58 -3.93 7.68
C ILE A 103 -23.84 -4.80 7.79
N ASP A 104 -24.35 -5.31 6.67
CA ASP A 104 -25.54 -6.19 6.66
C ASP A 104 -25.33 -7.51 7.40
N LEU A 105 -24.08 -7.97 7.46
CA LEU A 105 -23.71 -9.21 8.13
C LEU A 105 -23.41 -9.03 9.61
N ILE A 106 -23.37 -7.79 10.14
CA ILE A 106 -22.76 -7.49 11.45
C ILE A 106 -23.43 -8.21 12.63
N ASP A 107 -24.72 -8.53 12.53
CA ASP A 107 -25.49 -9.26 13.54
C ASP A 107 -25.86 -10.69 13.11
N ASP A 108 -25.29 -11.19 12.00
CA ASP A 108 -25.42 -12.59 11.61
C ASP A 108 -24.76 -13.50 12.67
N ALA A 109 -25.44 -14.59 13.02
CA ALA A 109 -25.01 -15.49 14.10
C ALA A 109 -23.71 -16.26 13.80
N GLU A 110 -23.39 -16.52 12.53
CA GLU A 110 -22.19 -17.25 12.12
C GLU A 110 -21.05 -16.30 11.77
N VAL A 111 -21.34 -15.22 11.03
CA VAL A 111 -20.30 -14.36 10.42
C VAL A 111 -20.25 -12.94 10.95
N GLY A 112 -21.13 -12.54 11.89
CA GLY A 112 -21.18 -11.16 12.39
C GLY A 112 -19.90 -10.68 13.08
N SER A 113 -19.24 -11.55 13.84
CA SER A 113 -17.93 -11.24 14.44
C SER A 113 -16.84 -11.05 13.38
N VAL A 114 -16.85 -11.87 12.33
CA VAL A 114 -15.90 -11.77 11.20
C VAL A 114 -16.11 -10.46 10.43
N ALA A 115 -17.38 -10.09 10.21
CA ALA A 115 -17.72 -8.83 9.57
C ALA A 115 -17.26 -7.62 10.39
N ALA A 116 -17.46 -7.68 11.71
CA ALA A 116 -16.97 -6.66 12.63
C ALA A 116 -15.45 -6.52 12.57
N GLU A 117 -14.68 -7.62 12.58
CA GLU A 117 -13.22 -7.58 12.44
C GLU A 117 -12.74 -6.95 11.12
N GLY A 118 -13.48 -7.17 10.03
CA GLY A 118 -13.25 -6.47 8.76
C GLY A 118 -13.51 -4.96 8.84
N LEU A 119 -14.64 -4.56 9.45
CA LEU A 119 -15.03 -3.16 9.58
C LEU A 119 -14.09 -2.37 10.51
N LYS A 120 -13.59 -2.98 11.60
CA LYS A 120 -12.61 -2.36 12.51
C LYS A 120 -11.37 -1.83 11.79
N LYS A 121 -10.95 -2.50 10.70
CA LYS A 121 -9.76 -2.16 9.90
C LYS A 121 -10.10 -1.36 8.62
N THR A 122 -11.38 -1.17 8.32
CA THR A 122 -11.83 -0.45 7.12
C THR A 122 -11.85 1.05 7.39
N LEU A 123 -10.98 1.81 6.70
CA LEU A 123 -10.90 3.28 6.88
C LEU A 123 -11.90 4.05 6.01
N LEU A 124 -12.19 3.52 4.82
CA LEU A 124 -12.98 4.19 3.79
C LEU A 124 -14.51 4.12 4.07
N MET A 125 -14.90 4.30 5.34
CA MET A 125 -16.30 4.21 5.77
C MET A 125 -17.13 5.40 5.31
N PHE A 126 -16.56 6.61 5.29
CA PHE A 126 -17.27 7.83 4.91
C PHE A 126 -18.66 7.94 5.58
N ASP A 127 -19.73 8.00 4.80
CA ASP A 127 -21.10 8.11 5.32
C ASP A 127 -21.64 6.80 5.91
N PHE A 128 -21.11 5.64 5.50
CA PHE A 128 -21.47 4.33 6.10
C PHE A 128 -21.09 4.22 7.59
N PHE A 129 -20.31 5.17 8.11
CA PHE A 129 -20.16 5.34 9.55
C PHE A 129 -21.52 5.46 10.25
N HIS A 130 -22.48 6.18 9.65
CA HIS A 130 -23.79 6.41 10.26
C HIS A 130 -24.61 5.13 10.34
N ASP A 131 -24.54 4.25 9.34
CA ASP A 131 -25.19 2.94 9.37
C ASP A 131 -24.68 2.08 10.54
N VAL A 132 -23.36 2.03 10.76
CA VAL A 132 -22.76 1.29 11.89
C VAL A 132 -23.16 1.93 13.22
N LYS A 133 -23.15 3.27 13.31
CA LYS A 133 -23.60 3.97 14.50
C LYS A 133 -25.07 3.68 14.82
N GLU A 134 -25.94 3.69 13.83
CA GLU A 134 -27.38 3.41 14.01
C GLU A 134 -27.60 1.99 14.56
N LEU A 135 -26.86 1.00 14.04
CA LEU A 135 -26.89 -0.36 14.56
C LEU A 135 -26.38 -0.46 15.99
N ALA A 136 -25.32 0.28 16.33
CA ALA A 136 -24.80 0.37 17.70
C ALA A 136 -25.82 0.98 18.65
N ASP A 137 -26.49 2.07 18.25
CA ASP A 137 -27.55 2.74 19.01
C ASP A 137 -28.76 1.81 19.24
N LYS A 138 -29.08 0.95 18.26
CA LYS A 138 -30.12 -0.09 18.35
C LYS A 138 -29.72 -1.31 19.19
N GLY A 139 -28.49 -1.37 19.68
CA GLY A 139 -28.04 -2.39 20.62
C GLY A 139 -27.17 -3.50 20.05
N SER A 140 -26.78 -3.45 18.77
CA SER A 140 -25.84 -4.43 18.19
C SER A 140 -24.52 -4.42 18.96
N ALA A 141 -24.14 -5.57 19.52
CA ALA A 141 -22.88 -5.72 20.25
C ALA A 141 -21.66 -5.57 19.33
N ASN A 142 -21.75 -6.14 18.12
CA ASN A 142 -20.70 -6.06 17.12
C ASN A 142 -20.52 -4.64 16.59
N ALA A 143 -21.61 -3.91 16.29
CA ALA A 143 -21.52 -2.51 15.87
C ALA A 143 -20.90 -1.61 16.95
N LYS A 144 -21.27 -1.81 18.23
CA LYS A 144 -20.63 -1.11 19.36
C LYS A 144 -19.14 -1.40 19.43
N ALA A 145 -18.71 -2.65 19.25
CA ALA A 145 -17.31 -3.04 19.25
C ALA A 145 -16.54 -2.40 18.07
N VAL A 146 -17.15 -2.27 16.89
CA VAL A 146 -16.56 -1.56 15.75
C VAL A 146 -16.38 -0.07 16.07
N MET A 147 -17.42 0.59 16.58
CA MET A 147 -17.33 2.01 16.97
C MET A 147 -16.26 2.27 18.02
N GLN A 148 -16.15 1.40 19.03
CA GLN A 148 -15.13 1.50 20.07
C GLN A 148 -13.72 1.30 19.49
N SER A 149 -13.52 0.28 18.64
CA SER A 149 -12.24 0.01 17.96
C SER A 149 -11.75 1.20 17.11
N TRP A 150 -12.66 1.86 16.38
CA TRP A 150 -12.33 3.08 15.65
C TRP A 150 -11.95 4.22 16.60
N ALA A 151 -12.69 4.39 17.70
CA ALA A 151 -12.42 5.42 18.70
C ALA A 151 -11.09 5.22 19.44
N ASP A 152 -10.66 3.98 19.60
CA ASP A 152 -9.38 3.61 20.21
C ASP A 152 -8.23 3.60 19.19
N GLY A 153 -8.52 3.78 17.90
CA GLY A 153 -7.53 3.83 16.84
C GLY A 153 -6.86 2.48 16.57
N GLU A 154 -7.56 1.36 16.77
CA GLU A 154 -6.99 0.01 16.58
C GLU A 154 -6.49 -0.25 15.15
N TRP A 155 -7.11 0.37 14.16
CA TRP A 155 -6.66 0.35 12.76
C TRP A 155 -5.22 0.88 12.59
N PHE A 156 -4.79 1.78 13.47
CA PHE A 156 -3.47 2.38 13.49
C PHE A 156 -2.52 1.62 14.42
N THR A 157 -2.97 1.31 15.65
CA THR A 157 -2.10 0.67 16.66
C THR A 157 -1.77 -0.78 16.34
N SER A 158 -2.61 -1.48 15.57
CA SER A 158 -2.33 -2.83 15.08
C SER A 158 -1.25 -2.90 13.99
N ARG A 159 -0.84 -1.75 13.45
CA ARG A 159 0.24 -1.65 12.47
C ARG A 159 1.58 -1.40 13.19
N PRO A 160 2.69 -2.00 12.71
CA PRO A 160 4.00 -1.79 13.29
C PRO A 160 4.41 -0.31 13.17
N GLU A 161 5.06 0.20 14.21
CA GLU A 161 5.70 1.51 14.17
C GLU A 161 6.89 1.53 13.22
N VAL A 162 7.29 2.73 12.80
CA VAL A 162 8.58 2.90 12.11
C VAL A 162 9.69 2.36 13.03
N PRO A 163 10.52 1.41 12.59
CA PRO A 163 11.59 0.88 13.42
C PRO A 163 12.53 1.98 13.91
N ALA A 164 12.92 1.93 15.19
CA ALA A 164 13.93 2.85 15.74
C ALA A 164 15.31 2.67 15.11
N SER A 165 15.58 1.50 14.51
CA SER A 165 16.73 1.25 13.66
C SER A 165 16.31 0.37 12.47
N MET A 166 16.79 0.69 11.28
CA MET A 166 16.62 -0.12 10.07
C MET A 166 17.92 -0.14 9.25
N LYS A 167 18.25 -1.31 8.69
CA LYS A 167 19.35 -1.43 7.72
C LYS A 167 18.79 -1.33 6.31
N VAL A 168 19.43 -0.51 5.49
CA VAL A 168 19.09 -0.33 4.08
C VAL A 168 20.30 -0.62 3.19
N THR A 169 20.05 -1.18 2.01
CA THR A 169 21.03 -1.24 0.91
C THR A 169 20.82 -0.05 -0.02
N VAL A 170 21.87 0.70 -0.27
CA VAL A 170 21.81 1.95 -1.04
C VAL A 170 21.71 1.67 -2.54
N PHE A 171 20.63 2.13 -3.17
CA PHE A 171 20.52 2.27 -4.63
C PHE A 171 20.77 3.74 -5.01
N LYS A 172 22.04 4.10 -5.22
CA LYS A 172 22.46 5.49 -5.48
C LYS A 172 22.34 5.86 -6.95
N VAL A 173 21.61 6.93 -7.25
CA VAL A 173 21.62 7.62 -8.54
C VAL A 173 22.26 8.99 -8.36
N THR A 174 23.51 9.13 -8.82
CA THR A 174 24.28 10.37 -8.69
C THR A 174 23.71 11.50 -9.55
N GLY A 175 23.84 12.73 -9.06
CA GLY A 175 23.32 13.95 -9.66
C GLY A 175 21.81 14.12 -9.43
N GLU A 176 21.16 14.72 -10.42
CA GLU A 176 19.72 14.95 -10.39
C GLU A 176 18.96 13.77 -11.00
N THR A 177 18.01 13.20 -10.25
CA THR A 177 16.98 12.31 -10.77
C THR A 177 15.75 13.14 -11.13
N ASN A 178 15.49 13.30 -12.43
CA ASN A 178 14.23 13.84 -12.90
C ASN A 178 13.15 12.74 -12.89
N THR A 179 11.89 13.12 -12.68
CA THR A 179 10.76 12.19 -12.79
C THR A 179 10.64 11.52 -14.17
N ASP A 180 11.16 12.14 -15.24
CA ASP A 180 11.24 11.50 -16.57
C ASP A 180 12.27 10.36 -16.61
N ASP A 181 13.33 10.41 -15.80
CA ASP A 181 14.29 9.30 -15.66
C ASP A 181 13.62 8.06 -15.04
N LEU A 182 12.66 8.29 -14.14
CA LEU A 182 11.93 7.24 -13.42
C LEU A 182 10.67 6.76 -14.16
N SER A 183 10.10 7.61 -15.00
CA SER A 183 8.89 7.34 -15.77
C SER A 183 8.96 8.12 -17.08
N PRO A 184 9.64 7.57 -18.10
CA PRO A 184 9.88 8.29 -19.35
C PRO A 184 8.59 8.65 -20.08
N ALA A 185 8.57 9.81 -20.74
CA ALA A 185 7.41 10.29 -21.49
C ALA A 185 6.93 9.33 -22.62
N PRO A 186 7.80 8.66 -23.41
CA PRO A 186 7.36 7.72 -24.46
C PRO A 186 6.56 6.51 -23.92
N ASP A 187 6.74 6.18 -22.65
CA ASP A 187 6.11 5.03 -21.97
C ASP A 187 4.86 5.45 -21.19
N ALA A 188 4.34 6.67 -21.40
CA ALA A 188 3.18 7.18 -20.68
C ALA A 188 1.92 6.29 -20.83
N TRP A 189 1.80 5.56 -21.94
CA TRP A 189 0.70 4.63 -22.22
C TRP A 189 0.64 3.44 -21.26
N SER A 190 1.78 3.02 -20.68
CA SER A 190 1.84 1.85 -19.79
C SER A 190 1.68 2.21 -18.32
N ARG A 191 1.63 3.50 -17.95
CA ARG A 191 1.57 3.98 -16.55
C ARG A 191 0.51 3.31 -15.66
N PRO A 192 -0.70 2.94 -16.14
CA PRO A 192 -1.68 2.23 -15.31
C PRO A 192 -1.24 0.82 -14.91
N ASP A 193 -0.39 0.17 -15.70
CA ASP A 193 0.19 -1.15 -15.45
C ASP A 193 1.55 -1.00 -14.76
N ILE A 194 1.51 -0.81 -13.45
CA ILE A 194 2.69 -0.47 -12.63
C ILE A 194 3.88 -1.41 -12.89
N PRO A 195 3.74 -2.76 -12.86
CA PRO A 195 4.87 -3.65 -13.08
C PRO A 195 5.49 -3.49 -14.47
N LEU A 196 4.67 -3.33 -15.51
CA LEU A 196 5.15 -3.12 -16.88
C LEU A 196 5.84 -1.77 -17.03
N HIS A 197 5.24 -0.69 -16.51
CA HIS A 197 5.81 0.64 -16.60
C HIS A 197 7.13 0.75 -15.83
N ALA A 198 7.25 0.07 -14.69
CA ALA A 198 8.46 0.05 -13.88
C ALA A 198 9.67 -0.52 -14.64
N LEU A 199 9.47 -1.38 -15.66
CA LEU A 199 10.56 -1.85 -16.51
C LEU A 199 11.30 -0.72 -17.26
N ALA A 200 10.63 0.41 -17.50
CA ALA A 200 11.21 1.56 -18.19
C ALA A 200 11.99 2.51 -17.26
N MET A 201 11.92 2.31 -15.94
CA MET A 201 12.63 3.14 -14.95
C MET A 201 14.14 3.09 -15.20
N LEU A 202 14.77 4.26 -15.38
CA LEU A 202 16.21 4.41 -15.61
C LEU A 202 16.72 3.63 -16.85
N LYS A 203 15.88 3.46 -17.89
CA LYS A 203 16.26 2.78 -19.13
C LYS A 203 17.28 3.53 -19.99
N ASN A 204 17.42 4.84 -19.79
CA ASN A 204 18.42 5.64 -20.50
C ASN A 204 19.75 5.61 -19.72
N PRO A 205 20.88 5.26 -20.36
CA PRO A 205 22.17 5.19 -19.68
C PRO A 205 22.56 6.49 -18.99
N ARG A 206 23.10 6.37 -17.77
CA ARG A 206 23.68 7.47 -17.00
C ARG A 206 24.81 6.98 -16.12
N SER A 207 25.62 7.89 -15.59
CA SER A 207 26.74 7.51 -14.70
C SER A 207 26.26 6.63 -13.55
N GLY A 208 26.95 5.50 -13.32
CA GLY A 208 26.63 4.54 -12.26
C GLY A 208 25.41 3.64 -12.52
N ILE A 209 24.65 3.83 -13.60
CA ILE A 209 23.46 3.05 -13.91
C ILE A 209 23.57 2.44 -15.31
N THR A 210 23.56 1.11 -15.35
CA THR A 210 23.60 0.33 -16.60
C THR A 210 22.24 -0.32 -16.81
N PRO A 211 21.42 0.15 -17.78
CA PRO A 211 20.16 -0.51 -18.13
C PRO A 211 20.43 -1.88 -18.75
N GLU A 212 19.49 -2.82 -18.60
CA GLU A 212 19.58 -4.13 -19.27
C GLU A 212 19.48 -4.00 -20.79
N GLU A 213 18.63 -3.08 -21.27
CA GLU A 213 18.49 -2.75 -22.67
C GLU A 213 18.35 -1.23 -22.83
N PRO A 214 19.41 -0.52 -23.27
CA PRO A 214 19.40 0.94 -23.39
C PRO A 214 18.19 1.47 -24.17
N GLY A 215 17.43 2.38 -23.56
CA GLY A 215 16.23 2.99 -24.14
C GLY A 215 14.95 2.15 -24.05
N VAL A 216 15.05 0.90 -23.58
CA VAL A 216 13.93 -0.05 -23.53
C VAL A 216 13.67 -0.54 -22.09
N ARG A 217 14.71 -1.03 -21.40
CA ARG A 217 14.59 -1.69 -20.09
C ARG A 217 15.67 -1.24 -19.12
N GLY A 218 15.25 -0.82 -17.94
CA GLY A 218 16.10 -0.35 -16.84
C GLY A 218 17.00 -1.42 -16.20
N PRO A 219 17.68 -1.08 -15.10
CA PRO A 219 18.60 -1.97 -14.38
C PRO A 219 17.83 -2.94 -13.44
N ILE A 220 16.87 -3.71 -13.96
CA ILE A 220 15.87 -4.41 -13.14
C ILE A 220 16.50 -5.49 -12.26
N LYS A 221 17.23 -6.41 -12.89
CA LYS A 221 17.95 -7.51 -12.25
C LYS A 221 18.94 -7.00 -11.20
N PHE A 222 19.60 -5.87 -11.47
CA PHE A 222 20.52 -5.27 -10.51
C PHE A 222 19.80 -4.84 -9.23
N ILE A 223 18.61 -4.23 -9.34
CA ILE A 223 17.81 -3.86 -8.16
C ILE A 223 17.25 -5.10 -7.45
N GLU A 224 16.84 -6.12 -8.20
CA GLU A 224 16.38 -7.40 -7.63
C GLU A 224 17.50 -8.15 -6.88
N ASP A 225 18.70 -8.22 -7.46
CA ASP A 225 19.89 -8.81 -6.83
C ASP A 225 20.27 -8.07 -5.55
N MET A 226 20.08 -6.74 -5.50
CA MET A 226 20.23 -5.96 -4.27
C MET A 226 19.18 -6.33 -3.22
N ARG A 227 17.90 -6.44 -3.62
CA ARG A 227 16.81 -6.83 -2.71
C ARG A 227 17.01 -8.25 -2.16
N ALA A 228 17.59 -9.15 -2.97
CA ALA A 228 17.89 -10.52 -2.57
C ALA A 228 18.95 -10.61 -1.45
N LYS A 229 19.70 -9.53 -1.16
CA LYS A 229 20.64 -9.47 -0.02
C LYS A 229 19.94 -9.38 1.34
N GLY A 230 18.63 -9.13 1.36
CA GLY A 230 17.78 -9.24 2.56
C GLY A 230 17.52 -7.94 3.32
N ASN A 231 18.24 -6.86 3.01
CA ASN A 231 17.92 -5.52 3.53
C ASN A 231 16.89 -4.80 2.64
N LEU A 232 16.19 -3.81 3.19
CA LEU A 232 15.36 -2.90 2.39
C LEU A 232 16.25 -2.11 1.43
N VAL A 233 15.86 -1.99 0.16
CA VAL A 233 16.58 -1.13 -0.78
C VAL A 233 16.09 0.30 -0.62
N ALA A 234 16.99 1.25 -0.35
CA ALA A 234 16.67 2.68 -0.31
C ALA A 234 17.04 3.32 -1.65
N TYR A 235 16.12 4.11 -2.23
CA TYR A 235 16.46 4.96 -3.37
C TYR A 235 17.21 6.18 -2.85
N VAL A 236 18.42 6.42 -3.34
CA VAL A 236 19.30 7.49 -2.86
C VAL A 236 19.72 8.37 -4.03
N GLY A 237 19.63 9.69 -3.91
CA GLY A 237 20.12 10.61 -4.95
C GLY A 237 20.46 11.99 -4.42
N ASP A 238 21.29 12.76 -5.13
CA ASP A 238 21.73 14.07 -4.63
C ASP A 238 20.58 15.08 -4.72
N VAL A 239 19.88 15.09 -5.85
CA VAL A 239 18.61 15.81 -6.05
C VAL A 239 17.59 14.84 -6.62
N VAL A 240 16.43 14.66 -5.98
CA VAL A 240 15.47 13.61 -6.35
C VAL A 240 14.10 14.19 -6.71
N GLY A 241 13.54 13.72 -7.83
CA GLY A 241 12.12 13.87 -8.15
C GLY A 241 11.75 15.23 -8.76
N THR A 242 12.71 15.94 -9.37
CA THR A 242 12.44 17.17 -10.10
C THR A 242 11.58 16.91 -11.35
N GLY A 243 11.07 17.99 -11.95
CA GLY A 243 10.26 17.90 -13.16
C GLY A 243 8.76 17.76 -12.88
N SER A 244 8.06 16.98 -13.71
CA SER A 244 6.60 16.97 -13.71
C SER A 244 6.00 16.06 -12.63
N SER A 245 4.82 16.45 -12.16
CA SER A 245 4.02 15.62 -11.25
C SER A 245 3.51 14.38 -11.99
N ARG A 246 4.21 13.25 -11.81
CA ARG A 246 3.77 11.95 -12.34
C ARG A 246 3.91 10.87 -11.28
N LYS A 247 2.78 10.42 -10.73
CA LYS A 247 2.72 9.34 -9.73
C LYS A 247 3.40 8.05 -10.21
N SER A 248 3.47 7.83 -11.52
CA SER A 248 4.17 6.69 -12.12
C SER A 248 5.67 6.63 -11.79
N ALA A 249 6.34 7.76 -11.56
CA ALA A 249 7.73 7.77 -11.09
C ALA A 249 7.85 7.12 -9.71
N THR A 250 7.05 7.59 -8.74
CA THR A 250 6.96 6.97 -7.40
C THR A 250 6.52 5.51 -7.48
N ASN A 251 5.50 5.19 -8.29
CA ASN A 251 5.05 3.80 -8.45
C ASN A 251 6.19 2.88 -8.94
N SER A 252 7.04 3.36 -9.85
CA SER A 252 8.15 2.55 -10.40
C SER A 252 9.25 2.34 -9.37
N VAL A 253 9.61 3.40 -8.61
CA VAL A 253 10.56 3.27 -7.49
C VAL A 253 10.03 2.26 -6.47
N LEU A 254 8.80 2.44 -5.99
CA LEU A 254 8.20 1.57 -4.97
C LEU A 254 7.90 0.17 -5.48
N TRP A 255 7.73 -0.03 -6.79
CA TRP A 255 7.63 -1.35 -7.36
C TRP A 255 8.88 -2.19 -7.06
N PHE A 256 10.06 -1.58 -7.04
CA PHE A 256 11.30 -2.29 -6.76
C PHE A 256 11.77 -2.18 -5.29
N THR A 257 11.45 -1.08 -4.61
CA THR A 257 11.97 -0.80 -3.26
C THR A 257 10.93 -0.89 -2.14
N GLY A 258 9.64 -0.98 -2.48
CA GLY A 258 8.55 -1.04 -1.53
C GLY A 258 8.11 -2.47 -1.18
N GLU A 259 6.99 -2.54 -0.49
CA GLU A 259 6.37 -3.76 0.00
C GLU A 259 5.04 -4.03 -0.70
N ASP A 260 4.68 -5.31 -0.85
CA ASP A 260 3.39 -5.70 -1.40
C ASP A 260 2.26 -5.26 -0.45
N ILE A 261 1.18 -4.72 -1.02
CA ILE A 261 -0.03 -4.43 -0.26
C ILE A 261 -0.86 -5.72 -0.21
N PRO A 262 -1.17 -6.28 0.99
CA PRO A 262 -1.96 -7.50 1.08
C PRO A 262 -3.28 -7.39 0.31
N PHE A 263 -3.58 -8.41 -0.49
CA PHE A 263 -4.82 -8.53 -1.29
C PHE A 263 -5.04 -7.49 -2.38
N VAL A 264 -4.08 -6.59 -2.64
CA VAL A 264 -4.15 -5.59 -3.71
C VAL A 264 -3.10 -5.92 -4.78
N PRO A 265 -3.52 -6.43 -5.96
CA PRO A 265 -2.57 -6.84 -6.98
C PRO A 265 -1.82 -5.65 -7.58
N ASN A 266 -0.55 -5.88 -7.91
CA ASN A 266 0.29 -5.03 -8.77
C ASN A 266 0.46 -3.58 -8.27
N LYS A 267 0.43 -3.39 -6.95
CA LYS A 267 0.75 -2.11 -6.31
C LYS A 267 1.55 -2.37 -5.04
N ARG A 268 2.53 -1.48 -4.80
CA ARG A 268 3.37 -1.48 -3.60
C ARG A 268 3.26 -0.17 -2.85
N PHE A 269 3.61 -0.21 -1.58
CA PHE A 269 3.65 0.93 -0.65
C PHE A 269 4.95 0.88 0.16
N GLY A 270 5.18 1.84 1.05
CA GLY A 270 6.37 1.81 1.91
C GLY A 270 7.64 2.24 1.19
N GLY A 271 8.78 1.70 1.60
CA GLY A 271 10.10 2.03 1.05
C GLY A 271 10.74 3.29 1.66
N VAL A 272 12.03 3.47 1.39
CA VAL A 272 12.84 4.60 1.89
C VAL A 272 13.44 5.37 0.72
N CYS A 273 13.36 6.69 0.79
CA CYS A 273 13.95 7.59 -0.21
C CYS A 273 14.81 8.63 0.49
N LEU A 274 16.10 8.64 0.19
CA LEU A 274 17.07 9.58 0.76
C LEU A 274 17.55 10.53 -0.33
N GLY A 275 17.68 11.80 -0.01
CA GLY A 275 18.44 12.70 -0.87
C GLY A 275 18.83 13.98 -0.20
N SER A 276 19.92 14.60 -0.65
CA SER A 276 20.33 15.91 -0.13
C SER A 276 19.27 16.97 -0.43
N LYS A 277 18.54 16.80 -1.54
CA LYS A 277 17.32 17.54 -1.86
C LYS A 277 16.27 16.63 -2.49
N ILE A 278 15.02 16.76 -2.06
CA ILE A 278 13.86 16.09 -2.67
C ILE A 278 12.86 17.15 -3.11
N ALA A 279 12.44 17.11 -4.37
CA ALA A 279 11.46 18.05 -4.88
C ALA A 279 10.12 17.92 -4.12
N PRO A 280 9.45 19.03 -3.73
CA PRO A 280 8.29 18.99 -2.83
C PRO A 280 7.13 18.10 -3.31
N ILE A 281 6.86 18.09 -4.62
CA ILE A 281 5.78 17.28 -5.21
C ILE A 281 6.10 15.79 -5.08
N PHE A 282 7.35 15.41 -5.39
CA PHE A 282 7.79 14.03 -5.29
C PHE A 282 7.83 13.57 -3.83
N PHE A 283 8.32 14.42 -2.92
CA PHE A 283 8.28 14.20 -1.47
C PHE A 283 6.87 13.85 -0.98
N ASN A 284 5.89 14.73 -1.29
CA ASN A 284 4.49 14.50 -0.96
C ASN A 284 3.94 13.19 -1.56
N THR A 285 4.33 12.86 -2.79
CA THR A 285 3.87 11.63 -3.46
C THR A 285 4.42 10.38 -2.79
N MET A 286 5.65 10.43 -2.28
CA MET A 286 6.27 9.36 -1.48
C MET A 286 5.56 9.19 -0.13
N GLU A 287 5.30 10.29 0.59
CA GLU A 287 4.52 10.29 1.86
C GLU A 287 3.10 9.71 1.65
N ASP A 288 2.40 10.14 0.60
CA ASP A 288 1.06 9.66 0.28
C ASP A 288 1.03 8.15 -0.02
N ALA A 289 2.15 7.60 -0.52
CA ALA A 289 2.32 6.19 -0.83
C ALA A 289 2.88 5.36 0.35
N GLY A 290 3.04 5.96 1.53
CA GLY A 290 3.52 5.29 2.74
C GLY A 290 5.03 5.12 2.83
N ALA A 291 5.78 5.72 1.91
CA ALA A 291 7.24 5.72 1.97
C ALA A 291 7.76 6.68 3.05
N LEU A 292 9.02 6.49 3.44
CA LEU A 292 9.77 7.40 4.31
C LEU A 292 10.77 8.24 3.47
N PRO A 293 10.36 9.43 2.98
CA PRO A 293 11.28 10.35 2.32
C PRO A 293 12.04 11.20 3.36
N ILE A 294 13.36 11.29 3.21
CA ILE A 294 14.25 12.01 4.14
C ILE A 294 15.20 12.90 3.34
N GLU A 295 15.15 14.20 3.59
CA GLU A 295 16.19 15.12 3.14
C GLU A 295 17.40 15.01 4.10
N ILE A 296 18.45 14.32 3.69
CA ILE A 296 19.66 14.03 4.50
C ILE A 296 20.89 14.07 3.59
N ASP A 297 22.07 14.41 4.13
CA ASP A 297 23.30 14.34 3.31
C ASP A 297 23.60 12.90 2.89
N VAL A 298 23.76 12.70 1.58
CA VAL A 298 24.00 11.41 0.93
C VAL A 298 25.37 11.34 0.27
N SER A 299 26.27 12.28 0.57
CA SER A 299 27.62 12.36 -0.01
C SER A 299 28.50 11.15 0.33
N ALA A 300 28.29 10.54 1.50
CA ALA A 300 29.01 9.37 2.00
C ALA A 300 28.27 8.03 1.75
N MET A 301 27.27 8.03 0.86
CA MET A 301 26.46 6.86 0.50
C MET A 301 26.68 6.48 -0.96
N ASP A 302 27.39 5.37 -1.18
CA ASP A 302 27.72 4.82 -2.49
C ASP A 302 26.78 3.66 -2.86
N MET A 303 26.72 3.34 -4.16
CA MET A 303 25.92 2.23 -4.67
C MET A 303 26.29 0.91 -3.98
N GLY A 304 25.29 0.23 -3.40
CA GLY A 304 25.43 -1.07 -2.76
C GLY A 304 25.89 -1.04 -1.32
N ASP A 305 26.16 0.14 -0.74
CA ASP A 305 26.46 0.29 0.69
C ASP A 305 25.33 -0.24 1.57
N GLU A 306 25.70 -0.78 2.73
CA GLU A 306 24.77 -1.01 3.83
C GLU A 306 24.83 0.17 4.81
N VAL A 307 23.69 0.83 5.01
CA VAL A 307 23.54 1.97 5.91
C VAL A 307 22.52 1.63 6.99
N GLU A 308 22.86 1.87 8.25
CA GLU A 308 21.90 1.82 9.36
C GLU A 308 21.29 3.21 9.56
N LEU A 309 19.97 3.31 9.46
CA LEU A 309 19.20 4.51 9.79
C LEU A 309 18.61 4.34 11.18
N LYS A 310 19.01 5.20 12.12
CA LYS A 310 18.42 5.29 13.46
C LYS A 310 17.43 6.43 13.51
N VAL A 311 16.18 6.13 13.86
CA VAL A 311 15.07 7.07 13.92
C VAL A 311 14.73 7.32 15.38
N ASP A 312 15.00 8.53 15.87
CA ASP A 312 14.52 8.96 17.17
C ASP A 312 13.04 9.33 17.07
N GLN A 313 12.19 8.51 17.68
CA GLN A 313 10.74 8.66 17.64
C GLN A 313 10.20 9.91 18.36
N ALA A 314 10.98 10.45 19.31
CA ALA A 314 10.59 11.61 20.12
C ALA A 314 11.01 12.92 19.46
N THR A 315 12.23 12.98 18.93
CA THR A 315 12.76 14.19 18.28
C THR A 315 12.50 14.22 16.77
N ALA A 316 12.07 13.09 16.18
CA ALA A 316 11.94 12.89 14.74
C ALA A 316 13.24 13.18 13.98
N VAL A 317 14.40 12.90 14.60
CA VAL A 317 15.72 12.99 13.99
C VAL A 317 16.14 11.62 13.47
N VAL A 318 16.65 11.58 12.23
CA VAL A 318 17.23 10.39 11.62
C VAL A 318 18.74 10.56 11.54
N THR A 319 19.48 9.59 12.04
CA THR A 319 20.94 9.51 11.94
C THR A 319 21.35 8.31 11.09
N ALA A 320 22.18 8.53 10.08
CA ALA A 320 22.70 7.49 9.22
C ALA A 320 24.10 7.05 9.65
N PHE A 321 24.33 5.75 9.70
CA PHE A 321 25.62 5.13 10.04
C PHE A 321 26.09 4.19 8.93
N LYS A 322 27.39 4.24 8.60
CA LYS A 322 28.07 3.28 7.73
C LYS A 322 29.24 2.70 8.51
N ASN A 323 29.33 1.36 8.58
CA ASN A 323 30.36 0.67 9.37
C ASN A 323 30.47 1.11 10.84
N GLY A 324 29.34 1.53 11.44
CA GLY A 324 29.29 2.02 12.83
C GLY A 324 29.66 3.49 13.01
N GLU A 325 30.11 4.18 11.96
CA GLU A 325 30.44 5.60 11.99
C GLU A 325 29.24 6.44 11.54
N LYS A 326 28.94 7.54 12.25
CA LYS A 326 27.90 8.50 11.86
C LYS A 326 28.35 9.22 10.59
N ILE A 327 27.57 9.09 9.52
CA ILE A 327 27.86 9.73 8.23
C ILE A 327 26.94 10.92 7.92
N ALA A 328 25.72 10.94 8.47
CA ALA A 328 24.79 12.05 8.30
C ALA A 328 23.71 12.06 9.39
N GLU A 329 23.05 13.21 9.55
CA GLU A 329 21.90 13.39 10.45
C GLU A 329 20.99 14.48 9.90
N ALA A 330 19.68 14.28 10.03
CA ALA A 330 18.68 15.26 9.65
C ALA A 330 17.41 15.10 10.48
N ALA A 331 16.73 16.21 10.76
CA ALA A 331 15.36 16.17 11.26
C ALA A 331 14.41 15.82 10.11
N LEU A 332 13.41 14.97 10.39
CA LEU A 332 12.28 14.80 9.48
C LEU A 332 11.56 16.15 9.32
N LYS A 333 11.02 16.39 8.12
CA LYS A 333 10.28 17.62 7.80
C LYS A 333 9.14 17.91 8.80
N THR A 334 8.54 16.85 9.33
CA THR A 334 7.56 16.90 10.42
C THR A 334 7.58 15.57 11.16
N PRO A 335 7.38 15.54 12.50
CA PRO A 335 7.23 14.29 13.25
C PRO A 335 6.01 13.48 12.79
N VAL A 336 5.03 14.11 12.16
CA VAL A 336 3.81 13.45 11.64
C VAL A 336 4.14 12.37 10.60
N ILE A 337 5.27 12.47 9.88
CA ILE A 337 5.72 11.46 8.90
C ILE A 337 5.80 10.06 9.54
N LEU A 338 6.15 9.96 10.82
CA LEU A 338 6.22 8.66 11.52
C LEU A 338 4.85 7.99 11.62
N ASP A 339 3.79 8.78 11.83
CA ASP A 339 2.41 8.28 11.82
C ASP A 339 1.94 8.00 10.39
N GLU A 340 2.37 8.79 9.40
CA GLU A 340 2.03 8.58 8.00
C GLU A 340 2.56 7.23 7.50
N VAL A 341 3.84 6.94 7.76
CA VAL A 341 4.47 5.66 7.41
C VAL A 341 3.77 4.50 8.13
N ARG A 342 3.52 4.63 9.44
CA ARG A 342 2.78 3.60 10.21
C ARG A 342 1.40 3.33 9.62
N ALA A 343 0.67 4.37 9.22
CA ALA A 343 -0.66 4.24 8.60
C ALA A 343 -0.62 3.65 7.18
N GLY A 344 0.56 3.47 6.58
CA GLY A 344 0.71 3.05 5.19
C GLY A 344 0.51 4.19 4.18
N GLY A 345 0.62 5.44 4.64
CA GLY A 345 0.54 6.65 3.84
C GLY A 345 -0.16 7.80 4.56
N ARG A 346 0.16 9.02 4.13
CA ARG A 346 -0.49 10.25 4.62
C ARG A 346 -2.01 10.25 4.39
N ILE A 347 -2.47 9.79 3.22
CA ILE A 347 -3.90 9.72 2.89
C ILE A 347 -4.64 8.76 3.85
N PRO A 348 -4.21 7.49 4.04
CA PRO A 348 -4.75 6.61 5.08
C PRO A 348 -4.77 7.23 6.47
N LEU A 349 -3.69 7.92 6.89
CA LEU A 349 -3.63 8.58 8.19
C LEU A 349 -4.72 9.64 8.34
N ILE A 350 -4.89 10.52 7.35
CA ILE A 350 -5.89 11.59 7.39
C ILE A 350 -7.30 11.00 7.52
N ILE A 351 -7.63 9.99 6.70
CA ILE A 351 -8.96 9.37 6.70
C ILE A 351 -9.20 8.63 8.03
N GLY A 352 -8.25 7.80 8.45
CA GLY A 352 -8.38 7.01 9.68
C GLY A 352 -8.44 7.87 10.94
N ARG A 353 -7.64 8.95 11.01
CA ARG A 353 -7.72 9.92 12.11
C ARG A 353 -9.08 10.61 12.15
N GLY A 354 -9.62 10.99 10.98
CA GLY A 354 -10.98 11.54 10.87
C GLY A 354 -12.04 10.55 11.36
N LEU A 355 -11.93 9.27 10.99
CA LEU A 355 -12.80 8.19 11.46
C LEU A 355 -12.72 8.03 12.98
N THR A 356 -11.52 8.00 13.55
CA THR A 356 -11.31 7.94 15.01
C THR A 356 -11.94 9.14 15.71
N SER A 357 -11.72 10.36 15.23
CA SER A 357 -12.32 11.56 15.82
C SER A 357 -13.85 11.50 15.81
N LYS A 358 -14.46 11.11 14.67
CA LYS A 358 -15.92 10.99 14.53
C LYS A 358 -16.48 9.92 15.47
N ALA A 359 -15.79 8.79 15.63
CA ALA A 359 -16.18 7.72 16.56
C ALA A 359 -16.10 8.18 18.02
N ARG A 360 -15.03 8.89 18.40
CA ARG A 360 -14.86 9.42 19.78
C ARG A 360 -15.93 10.44 20.12
N GLU A 361 -16.23 11.37 19.21
CA GLU A 361 -17.32 12.34 19.37
C GLU A 361 -18.67 11.63 19.56
N ALA A 362 -18.99 10.65 18.70
CA ALA A 362 -20.22 9.87 18.79
C ALA A 362 -20.36 9.08 20.10
N LEU A 363 -19.24 8.70 20.72
CA LEU A 363 -19.19 8.00 22.01
C LEU A 363 -19.04 8.93 23.22
N GLY A 364 -18.99 10.26 23.02
CA GLY A 364 -18.80 11.23 24.10
C GLY A 364 -17.41 11.18 24.76
N LEU A 365 -16.41 10.68 24.03
CA LEU A 365 -15.02 10.59 24.48
C LEU A 365 -14.25 11.88 24.16
N PRO A 366 -13.23 12.25 24.97
CA PRO A 366 -12.38 13.40 24.65
C PRO A 366 -11.58 13.18 23.36
N ALA A 367 -11.10 14.27 22.74
CA ALA A 367 -10.23 14.18 21.56
C ALA A 367 -9.05 13.22 21.77
N SER A 368 -8.68 12.48 20.73
CA SER A 368 -7.59 11.50 20.81
C SER A 368 -6.23 12.18 20.98
N THR A 369 -5.39 11.64 21.86
CA THR A 369 -3.97 12.00 22.00
C THR A 369 -3.03 10.99 21.34
N LEU A 370 -3.59 10.02 20.59
CA LEU A 370 -2.85 8.94 19.96
C LEU A 370 -1.94 9.40 18.81
N PHE A 371 -2.38 10.41 18.06
CA PHE A 371 -1.72 10.85 16.84
C PHE A 371 -0.83 12.08 17.09
N ARG A 372 0.33 12.10 16.46
CA ARG A 372 1.18 13.28 16.36
C ARG A 372 0.43 14.38 15.62
N LEU A 373 0.55 15.60 16.13
CA LEU A 373 -0.03 16.79 15.52
C LEU A 373 1.06 17.56 14.77
N PRO A 374 0.69 18.32 13.71
CA PRO A 374 1.59 19.31 13.14
C PRO A 374 2.07 20.27 14.22
N GLN A 375 3.32 20.71 14.15
CA GLN A 375 3.76 21.81 15.01
C GLN A 375 3.08 23.10 14.53
N ASP A 376 2.50 23.85 15.46
CA ASP A 376 2.02 25.19 15.16
C ASP A 376 3.20 26.05 14.67
N PRO A 377 3.02 26.89 13.64
CA PRO A 377 4.05 27.85 13.27
C PRO A 377 4.38 28.71 14.50
N ALA A 378 5.66 29.09 14.63
CA ALA A 378 6.05 30.03 15.68
C ALA A 378 5.17 31.28 15.61
N ASP A 379 4.67 31.72 16.77
CA ASP A 379 3.83 32.92 16.89
C ASP A 379 4.46 34.07 16.10
N SER A 380 3.70 34.64 15.17
CA SER A 380 4.20 35.69 14.28
C SER A 380 4.46 37.02 15.01
N GLY A 381 4.12 37.10 16.30
CA GLY A 381 4.19 38.31 17.11
C GLY A 381 3.00 39.23 16.91
#